data_AF-A0A1C1A5J4-F1
#
_entry.id   AF-A0A1C1A5J4-F1
#
_cell.length_a   1.000
_cell.length_b   1.000
_cell.length_c   1.000
_cell.angle_alpha   90.00
_cell.angle_beta   90.00
_cell.angle_gamma   90.00
#
_symmetry.space_group_name_H-M   'P 1'
#
loop_
_entity.id
_entity.type
_entity.pdbx_description
1 polymer ?
#
loop_
_entity_poly.entity_id
_entity_poly.type
_entity_poly.pdbx_seq_one_letter_code
_entity_poly.pdbx_strand_id
1 'polypeptide(L)'
;MTIAALEKCQTELTTNYEGFVKRKIQEGKLHDLFKFQMQVIHQITNWKDESEKIDIIDHIITIFKEACQELVICQNCAQPFNFRHCKNPSETEQGYRHVIELSCNDCGDYFTIAEGREVVTHFNWNVLGIVENLRRRSRGFTIKYTLANLGNPALINIPNNGGRPVVWIDGNQVLRKEDALKYWERAKSFLKGGKKQTDIPELQWYETEEAKVFIM
;
A
#
# COMPACT_ATOMS: atom_id res chain seq x y z
N MET A 1 -11.73 38.40 1.44
CA MET A 1 -12.65 37.44 2.08
C MET A 1 -12.79 37.82 3.54
N THR A 2 -14.01 37.82 4.08
CA THR A 2 -14.26 38.09 5.50
C THR A 2 -14.15 36.79 6.30
N ILE A 3 -13.75 36.88 7.57
CA ILE A 3 -13.62 35.75 8.51
C ILE A 3 -14.92 34.91 8.56
N ALA A 4 -16.08 35.56 8.52
CA ALA A 4 -17.38 34.89 8.50
C ALA A 4 -17.65 34.05 7.22
N ALA A 5 -17.04 34.39 6.08
CA ALA A 5 -17.14 33.60 4.86
C ALA A 5 -16.25 32.34 4.92
N LEU A 6 -15.13 32.43 5.63
CA LEU A 6 -14.22 31.32 5.92
C LEU A 6 -14.82 30.35 6.94
N GLU A 7 -15.39 30.84 8.04
CA GLU A 7 -16.10 30.03 9.05
C GLU A 7 -17.30 29.28 8.46
N LYS A 8 -18.03 29.91 7.53
CA LYS A 8 -19.15 29.27 6.83
C LYS A 8 -18.68 28.19 5.86
N CYS A 9 -17.60 28.45 5.12
CA CYS A 9 -16.98 27.47 4.22
C CYS A 9 -16.41 26.28 5.02
N GLN A 10 -15.84 26.53 6.20
CA GLN A 10 -15.34 25.53 7.14
C GLN A 10 -16.46 24.67 7.72
N THR A 11 -17.58 25.27 8.15
CA THR A 11 -18.76 24.55 8.70
C THR A 11 -19.49 23.69 7.63
N GLU A 12 -19.59 24.20 6.40
CA GLU A 12 -20.20 23.48 5.27
C GLU A 12 -19.29 22.36 4.73
N LEU A 13 -17.96 22.56 4.70
CA LEU A 13 -17.02 21.48 4.43
C LEU A 13 -17.16 20.39 5.50
N THR A 14 -17.15 20.73 6.78
CA THR A 14 -17.04 19.77 7.89
C THR A 14 -18.25 18.86 8.07
N THR A 15 -19.46 19.40 8.07
CA THR A 15 -20.68 18.59 8.24
C THR A 15 -20.88 17.59 7.09
N ASN A 16 -20.47 17.98 5.87
CA ASN A 16 -20.55 17.11 4.71
C ASN A 16 -19.32 16.18 4.59
N TYR A 17 -18.17 16.62 5.09
CA TYR A 17 -16.90 15.89 4.99
C TYR A 17 -16.87 14.65 5.87
N GLU A 18 -17.31 14.75 7.13
CA GLU A 18 -17.38 13.56 8.00
C GLU A 18 -18.28 12.48 7.39
N GLY A 19 -19.49 12.86 6.96
CA GLY A 19 -20.42 11.94 6.29
C GLY A 19 -19.87 11.40 4.97
N PHE A 20 -19.10 12.19 4.22
CA PHE A 20 -18.39 11.73 3.02
C PHE A 20 -17.32 10.69 3.35
N VAL A 21 -16.44 10.97 4.32
CA VAL A 21 -15.37 10.07 4.77
C VAL A 21 -15.94 8.74 5.22
N LYS A 22 -16.90 8.77 6.16
CA LYS A 22 -17.52 7.55 6.72
C LYS A 22 -18.16 6.68 5.63
N ARG A 23 -18.93 7.31 4.74
CA ARG A 23 -19.54 6.63 3.58
C ARG A 23 -18.50 6.02 2.65
N LYS A 24 -17.40 6.70 2.35
CA LYS A 24 -16.33 6.16 1.49
C LYS A 24 -15.62 4.97 2.09
N ILE A 25 -15.39 4.98 3.41
CA ILE A 25 -14.84 3.82 4.13
C ILE A 25 -15.81 2.63 4.05
N GLN A 26 -17.09 2.87 4.31
CA GLN A 26 -18.14 1.84 4.24
C GLN A 26 -18.33 1.27 2.82
N GLU A 27 -18.13 2.08 1.78
CA GLU A 27 -18.09 1.65 0.38
C GLU A 27 -16.84 0.81 0.03
N GLY A 28 -15.91 0.61 0.96
CA GLY A 28 -14.64 -0.10 0.70
C GLY A 28 -13.61 0.71 -0.10
N LYS A 29 -13.80 2.03 -0.23
CA LYS A 29 -12.97 2.92 -1.07
C LYS A 29 -11.89 3.64 -0.27
N LEU A 30 -11.28 2.95 0.69
CA LEU A 30 -10.27 3.53 1.58
C LEU A 30 -9.06 4.08 0.81
N HIS A 31 -8.60 3.38 -0.23
CA HIS A 31 -7.48 3.84 -1.06
C HIS A 31 -7.79 5.13 -1.82
N ASP A 32 -8.96 5.23 -2.44
CA ASP A 32 -9.38 6.45 -3.15
C ASP A 32 -9.52 7.62 -2.17
N LEU A 33 -10.05 7.34 -0.99
CA LEU A 33 -10.20 8.31 0.08
C LEU A 33 -8.85 8.82 0.60
N PHE A 34 -7.85 7.94 0.76
CA PHE A 34 -6.47 8.34 1.08
C PHE A 34 -5.88 9.29 0.04
N LYS A 35 -6.02 8.95 -1.25
CA LYS A 35 -5.53 9.80 -2.34
C LYS A 35 -6.20 11.17 -2.32
N PHE A 36 -7.52 11.18 -2.21
CA PHE A 36 -8.30 12.41 -2.09
C PHE A 36 -7.85 13.25 -0.88
N GLN A 37 -7.69 12.61 0.29
CA GLN A 37 -7.27 13.25 1.52
C GLN A 37 -5.90 13.93 1.38
N MET A 38 -4.92 13.25 0.75
CA MET A 38 -3.60 13.83 0.50
C MET A 38 -3.63 14.95 -0.53
N GLN A 39 -4.48 14.86 -1.55
CA GLN A 39 -4.66 15.94 -2.53
C GLN A 39 -5.22 17.20 -1.87
N VAL A 40 -6.22 17.06 -1.00
CA VAL A 40 -6.78 18.19 -0.24
C VAL A 40 -5.73 18.81 0.68
N ILE A 41 -5.00 17.99 1.45
CA ILE A 41 -3.92 18.49 2.33
C ILE A 41 -2.83 19.19 1.51
N HIS A 42 -2.45 18.65 0.34
CA HIS A 42 -1.47 19.28 -0.53
C HIS A 42 -1.92 20.65 -1.03
N GLN A 43 -3.18 20.80 -1.42
CA GLN A 43 -3.74 22.08 -1.85
C GLN A 43 -3.70 23.11 -0.71
N ILE A 44 -4.04 22.71 0.52
CA ILE A 44 -4.05 23.59 1.69
C ILE A 44 -2.64 23.96 2.15
N THR A 45 -1.69 23.02 2.07
CA THR A 45 -0.28 23.24 2.45
C THR A 45 0.35 24.39 1.64
N ASN A 46 -0.10 24.57 0.40
CA ASN A 46 0.32 25.63 -0.52
C ASN A 46 -0.40 26.99 -0.32
N TRP A 47 -1.25 27.14 0.70
CA TRP A 47 -1.90 28.41 1.01
C TRP A 47 -0.92 29.41 1.62
N LYS A 48 -1.18 30.71 1.41
CA LYS A 48 -0.30 31.80 1.87
C LYS A 48 -0.44 32.12 3.37
N ASP A 49 -1.57 31.79 3.99
CA ASP A 49 -1.82 32.03 5.41
C ASP A 49 -1.42 30.80 6.24
N GLU A 50 -0.34 30.91 6.99
CA GLU A 50 0.24 29.82 7.80
C GLU A 50 -0.64 29.41 8.98
N SER A 51 -1.31 30.36 9.63
CA SER A 51 -2.17 30.06 10.79
C SER A 51 -3.42 29.32 10.36
N GLU A 52 -4.07 29.82 9.32
CA GLU A 52 -5.34 29.27 8.84
C GLU A 52 -5.17 27.88 8.22
N LYS A 53 -4.05 27.64 7.52
CA LYS A 53 -3.80 26.33 6.90
C LYS A 53 -3.55 25.23 7.94
N ILE A 54 -2.89 25.53 9.06
CA ILE A 54 -2.62 24.54 10.12
C ILE A 54 -3.93 24.07 10.76
N ASP A 55 -4.79 25.01 11.13
CA ASP A 55 -6.06 24.69 11.80
C ASP A 55 -6.98 23.84 10.91
N ILE A 56 -7.05 24.14 9.61
CA ILE A 56 -7.85 23.38 8.66
C ILE A 56 -7.28 21.97 8.44
N ILE A 57 -5.96 21.84 8.26
CA ILE A 57 -5.32 20.53 8.07
C ILE A 57 -5.52 19.66 9.32
N ASP A 58 -5.24 20.19 10.51
CA ASP A 58 -5.36 19.44 11.75
C ASP A 58 -6.83 19.03 12.00
N HIS A 59 -7.80 19.88 11.64
CA HIS A 59 -9.21 19.54 11.73
C HIS A 59 -9.63 18.41 10.77
N ILE A 60 -9.27 18.51 9.49
CA ILE A 60 -9.56 17.48 8.47
C ILE A 60 -8.95 16.13 8.87
N ILE A 61 -7.72 16.16 9.38
CA ILE A 61 -7.01 14.95 9.84
C ILE A 61 -7.69 14.34 11.06
N THR A 62 -8.24 15.17 11.95
CA THR A 62 -8.99 14.69 13.11
C THR A 62 -10.24 13.94 12.68
N ILE A 63 -11.06 14.51 11.79
CA ILE A 63 -12.25 13.83 11.23
C ILE A 63 -11.84 12.50 10.58
N PHE A 64 -10.77 12.53 9.79
CA PHE A 64 -10.32 11.34 9.08
C PHE A 64 -9.81 10.25 10.02
N LYS A 65 -9.05 10.63 11.04
CA LYS A 65 -8.58 9.75 12.12
C LYS A 65 -9.75 9.09 12.83
N GLU A 66 -10.74 9.87 13.28
CA GLU A 66 -11.90 9.37 14.02
C GLU A 66 -12.68 8.35 13.18
N ALA A 67 -12.97 8.68 11.91
CA ALA A 67 -13.65 7.76 11.01
C ALA A 67 -12.84 6.49 10.73
N CYS A 68 -11.50 6.59 10.60
CA CYS A 68 -10.65 5.41 10.44
C CYS A 68 -10.66 4.52 11.69
N GLN A 69 -10.56 5.11 12.89
CA GLN A 69 -10.58 4.37 14.15
C GLN A 69 -11.94 3.72 14.43
N GLU A 70 -13.03 4.32 13.95
CA GLU A 70 -14.39 3.80 14.09
C GLU A 70 -14.68 2.66 13.09
N LEU A 71 -14.26 2.80 11.82
CA LEU A 71 -14.78 2.00 10.72
C LEU A 71 -13.76 1.09 10.03
N VAL A 72 -12.45 1.33 10.17
CA VAL A 72 -11.43 0.60 9.42
C VAL A 72 -10.88 -0.56 10.24
N ILE A 73 -11.25 -1.76 9.80
CA ILE A 73 -10.85 -3.04 10.40
C ILE A 73 -9.86 -3.76 9.48
N CYS A 74 -8.83 -4.35 10.07
CA CYS A 74 -7.86 -5.19 9.38
C CYS A 74 -8.52 -6.45 8.82
N GLN A 75 -8.41 -6.64 7.51
CA GLN A 75 -8.98 -7.80 6.81
C GLN A 75 -8.25 -9.11 7.12
N ASN A 76 -7.07 -9.03 7.74
CA ASN A 76 -6.26 -10.21 8.08
C ASN A 76 -6.58 -10.76 9.48
N CYS A 77 -6.88 -9.90 10.46
CA CYS A 77 -7.07 -10.32 11.86
C CYS A 77 -8.29 -9.69 12.56
N ALA A 78 -9.13 -8.97 11.82
CA ALA A 78 -10.34 -8.32 12.30
C ALA A 78 -10.13 -7.30 13.44
N GLN A 79 -8.89 -6.82 13.65
CA GLN A 79 -8.59 -5.77 14.62
C GLN A 79 -8.67 -4.37 14.00
N PRO A 80 -9.04 -3.34 14.78
CA PRO A 80 -8.96 -1.95 14.32
C PRO A 80 -7.53 -1.57 13.91
N PHE A 81 -7.40 -0.70 12.91
CA PHE A 81 -6.11 -0.08 12.61
C PHE A 81 -5.80 1.06 13.56
N ASN A 82 -4.51 1.21 13.90
CA ASN A 82 -4.01 2.43 14.52
C ASN A 82 -3.76 3.48 13.46
N PHE A 83 -4.27 4.67 13.69
CA PHE A 83 -4.05 5.82 12.82
C PHE A 83 -2.91 6.68 13.35
N ARG A 84 -2.00 7.08 12.47
CA ARG A 84 -0.93 8.05 12.77
C ARG A 84 -0.83 9.07 11.66
N HIS A 85 -0.67 10.34 12.06
CA HIS A 85 -0.30 11.44 11.18
C HIS A 85 1.13 11.89 11.51
N CYS A 86 1.97 11.99 10.48
CA CYS A 86 3.35 12.44 10.58
C CYS A 86 3.52 13.72 9.76
N LYS A 87 4.27 14.70 10.32
CA LYS A 87 4.71 15.92 9.64
C LYS A 87 6.21 15.77 9.38
N ASN A 88 6.60 15.38 8.16
CA ASN A 88 8.00 15.14 7.79
C ASN A 88 8.61 16.39 7.16
N PRO A 89 9.87 16.75 7.43
CA PRO A 89 10.52 17.86 6.73
C PRO A 89 10.49 17.65 5.20
N SER A 90 10.11 18.68 4.45
CA SER A 90 10.17 18.63 2.98
C SER A 90 11.59 18.96 2.51
N GLU A 91 12.15 18.14 1.61
CA GLU A 91 13.47 18.40 1.01
C GLU A 91 13.44 19.48 -0.08
N THR A 92 12.26 19.75 -0.65
CA THR A 92 12.10 20.59 -1.86
C THR A 92 11.33 21.89 -1.61
N GLU A 93 10.65 22.02 -0.47
CA GLU A 93 9.81 23.16 -0.13
C GLU A 93 10.12 23.63 1.30
N GLN A 94 9.97 24.93 1.59
CA GLN A 94 9.97 25.40 2.98
C GLN A 94 8.70 24.86 3.65
N GLY A 95 8.85 23.85 4.52
CA GLY A 95 7.73 23.31 5.30
C GLY A 95 7.82 21.82 5.57
N TYR A 96 6.64 21.21 5.75
CA TYR A 96 6.49 19.80 6.07
C TYR A 96 5.63 19.12 4.99
N ARG A 97 5.91 17.85 4.72
CA ARG A 97 5.02 16.94 4.00
C ARG A 97 4.22 16.13 5.00
N HIS A 98 2.92 16.06 4.76
CA HIS A 98 2.03 15.26 5.60
C HIS A 98 2.04 13.79 5.15
N VAL A 99 2.04 12.88 6.12
CA VAL A 99 1.96 11.44 5.88
C VAL A 99 0.91 10.84 6.80
N ILE A 100 0.05 10.00 6.25
CA ILE A 100 -0.90 9.20 7.01
C ILE A 100 -0.45 7.75 6.98
N GLU A 101 -0.48 7.12 8.15
CA GLU A 101 -0.14 5.72 8.35
C GLU A 101 -1.30 5.02 9.06
N LEU A 102 -1.73 3.88 8.51
CA LEU A 102 -2.57 2.92 9.23
C LEU A 102 -1.76 1.66 9.51
N SER A 103 -1.70 1.25 10.77
CA SER A 103 -0.97 0.04 11.18
C SER A 103 -1.82 -0.89 12.03
N CYS A 104 -1.86 -2.17 11.71
CA CYS A 104 -2.43 -3.20 12.56
C CYS A 104 -1.34 -3.79 13.47
N ASN A 105 -1.49 -3.62 14.79
CA ASN A 105 -0.49 -4.10 15.76
C ASN A 105 -0.35 -5.62 15.79
N ASP A 106 -1.43 -6.34 15.48
CA ASP A 106 -1.46 -7.79 15.66
C ASP A 106 -0.80 -8.52 14.49
N CYS A 107 -1.16 -8.16 13.26
CA CYS A 107 -0.67 -8.84 12.06
C CYS A 107 0.36 -8.02 11.26
N GLY A 108 0.69 -6.80 11.70
CA GLY A 108 1.69 -5.96 11.06
C GLY A 108 1.31 -5.49 9.65
N ASP A 109 0.01 -5.49 9.34
CA ASP A 109 -0.55 -4.89 8.13
C ASP A 109 -0.40 -3.37 8.21
N TYR A 110 0.05 -2.74 7.13
CA TYR A 110 0.49 -1.36 7.14
C TYR A 110 0.18 -0.67 5.82
N PHE A 111 -0.51 0.47 5.92
CA PHE A 111 -0.78 1.36 4.79
C PHE A 111 -0.12 2.69 5.08
N THR A 112 0.54 3.26 4.09
CA THR A 112 1.04 4.63 4.17
C THR A 112 0.76 5.39 2.89
N ILE A 113 0.37 6.65 3.04
CA ILE A 113 0.29 7.60 1.95
C ILE A 113 0.94 8.91 2.41
N ALA A 114 1.76 9.47 1.53
CA ALA A 114 2.40 10.76 1.75
C ALA A 114 1.86 11.77 0.74
N GLU A 115 1.84 13.02 1.16
CA GLU A 115 1.58 14.16 0.29
C GLU A 115 2.47 14.13 -0.95
N GLY A 116 1.88 14.44 -2.11
CA GLY A 116 2.57 14.41 -3.41
C GLY A 116 2.86 13.01 -3.96
N ARG A 117 2.43 11.92 -3.30
CA ARG A 117 2.48 10.57 -3.86
C ARG A 117 1.15 10.16 -4.47
N GLU A 118 1.21 9.55 -5.66
CA GLU A 118 0.04 9.01 -6.37
C GLU A 118 -0.36 7.61 -5.89
N VAL A 119 0.52 6.93 -5.16
CA VAL A 119 0.39 5.52 -4.78
C VAL A 119 0.34 5.39 -3.26
N VAL A 120 -0.70 4.73 -2.77
CA VAL A 120 -0.77 4.22 -1.39
C VAL A 120 0.20 3.05 -1.32
N THR A 121 1.21 3.15 -0.45
CA THR A 121 2.13 2.04 -0.22
C THR A 121 1.49 1.10 0.78
N HIS A 122 1.42 -0.19 0.43
CA HIS A 122 0.98 -1.24 1.32
C HIS A 122 2.16 -2.13 1.69
N PHE A 123 2.26 -2.49 2.95
CA PHE A 123 3.31 -3.31 3.49
C PHE A 123 2.75 -4.25 4.56
N ASN A 124 3.21 -5.49 4.60
CA ASN A 124 2.77 -6.46 5.60
C ASN A 124 3.98 -7.19 6.18
N TRP A 125 4.24 -7.00 7.48
CA TRP A 125 5.39 -7.58 8.18
C TRP A 125 5.37 -9.12 8.15
N ASN A 126 4.19 -9.74 8.21
CA ASN A 126 4.06 -11.19 8.14
C ASN A 126 4.41 -11.74 6.75
N VAL A 127 4.07 -11.00 5.69
CA VAL A 127 4.47 -11.33 4.32
C VAL A 127 5.98 -11.22 4.15
N LEU A 128 6.60 -10.13 4.62
CA LEU A 128 8.05 -10.00 4.59
C LEU A 128 8.72 -11.13 5.40
N GLY A 129 8.23 -11.39 6.60
CA GLY A 129 8.74 -12.43 7.48
C GLY A 129 8.70 -13.82 6.85
N ILE A 130 7.59 -14.18 6.18
CA ILE A 130 7.53 -15.47 5.48
C ILE A 130 8.47 -15.50 4.28
N VAL A 131 8.60 -14.41 3.50
CA VAL A 131 9.54 -14.35 2.36
C VAL A 131 10.99 -14.53 2.82
N GLU A 132 11.39 -13.90 3.92
CA GLU A 132 12.73 -14.10 4.52
C GLU A 132 12.95 -15.55 4.95
N ASN A 133 11.94 -16.18 5.54
CA ASN A 133 12.01 -17.58 5.93
C ASN A 133 12.11 -18.51 4.71
N LEU A 134 11.34 -18.25 3.65
CA LEU A 134 11.37 -19.00 2.39
C LEU A 134 12.69 -18.81 1.64
N ARG A 135 13.34 -17.64 1.75
CA ARG A 135 14.66 -17.38 1.17
C ARG A 135 15.69 -18.39 1.65
N ARG A 136 15.65 -18.77 2.92
CA ARG A 136 16.54 -19.80 3.51
C ARG A 136 16.22 -21.22 3.00
N ARG A 137 14.98 -21.48 2.62
CA ARG A 137 14.48 -22.81 2.17
C ARG A 137 14.56 -23.01 0.65
N SER A 138 14.80 -21.94 -0.10
CA SER A 138 14.83 -21.96 -1.57
C SER A 138 16.16 -22.50 -2.08
N ARG A 139 16.24 -23.79 -2.40
CA ARG A 139 17.40 -24.38 -3.10
C ARG A 139 17.18 -24.28 -4.60
N GLY A 140 18.18 -23.78 -5.34
CA GLY A 140 18.13 -23.65 -6.80
C GLY A 140 17.59 -22.32 -7.34
N PHE A 141 16.95 -21.50 -6.49
CA PHE A 141 16.50 -20.15 -6.85
C PHE A 141 16.52 -19.22 -5.62
N THR A 142 16.44 -17.92 -5.85
CA THR A 142 16.34 -16.90 -4.81
C THR A 142 14.91 -16.38 -4.77
N ILE A 143 14.39 -16.06 -3.58
CA ILE A 143 13.15 -15.28 -3.45
C ILE A 143 13.47 -13.92 -2.83
N LYS A 144 12.82 -12.87 -3.33
CA LYS A 144 12.98 -11.48 -2.89
C LYS A 144 11.61 -10.83 -2.71
N TYR A 145 11.55 -9.90 -1.77
CA TYR A 145 10.41 -9.01 -1.55
C TYR A 145 10.69 -7.66 -2.19
N THR A 146 9.69 -7.02 -2.79
CA THR A 146 9.82 -5.69 -3.39
C THR A 146 8.54 -4.88 -3.18
N LEU A 147 8.69 -3.55 -3.18
CA LEU A 147 7.57 -2.58 -3.20
C LEU A 147 7.54 -1.80 -4.52
N ALA A 148 8.19 -2.33 -5.56
CA ALA A 148 8.37 -1.65 -6.86
C ALA A 148 7.13 -1.68 -7.77
N ASN A 149 5.99 -2.19 -7.29
CA ASN A 149 4.75 -2.34 -8.07
C ASN A 149 4.98 -3.15 -9.36
N LEU A 150 5.26 -4.43 -9.18
CA LEU A 150 5.37 -5.37 -10.29
C LEU A 150 4.01 -5.43 -10.99
N GLY A 151 3.92 -5.51 -12.32
CA GLY A 151 2.60 -5.62 -12.98
C GLY A 151 1.74 -6.80 -12.51
N ASN A 152 2.31 -7.75 -11.74
CA ASN A 152 1.66 -8.91 -11.14
C ASN A 152 2.14 -9.13 -9.69
N PRO A 153 1.34 -9.82 -8.84
CA PRO A 153 1.67 -10.03 -7.42
C PRO A 153 2.99 -10.79 -7.17
N ALA A 154 3.37 -11.66 -8.11
CA ALA A 154 4.65 -12.34 -8.08
C ALA A 154 5.17 -12.61 -9.50
N LEU A 155 6.49 -12.64 -9.65
CA LEU A 155 7.16 -12.98 -10.92
C LEU A 155 8.42 -13.81 -10.69
N ILE A 156 8.76 -14.63 -11.66
CA ILE A 156 10.02 -15.37 -11.75
C ILE A 156 10.85 -14.70 -12.85
N ASN A 157 12.03 -14.21 -12.49
CA ASN A 157 13.03 -13.76 -13.44
C ASN A 157 14.06 -14.86 -13.65
N ILE A 158 14.26 -15.30 -14.89
CA ILE A 158 15.25 -16.31 -15.28
C ILE A 158 16.36 -15.59 -16.07
N PRO A 159 17.54 -15.36 -15.46
CA PRO A 159 18.62 -14.66 -16.14
C PRO A 159 19.13 -15.44 -17.36
N ASN A 160 19.25 -14.77 -18.50
CA ASN A 160 19.78 -15.36 -19.74
C ASN A 160 21.25 -15.78 -19.64
N ASN A 161 22.00 -15.24 -18.68
CA ASN A 161 23.42 -15.52 -18.46
C ASN A 161 23.68 -16.78 -17.60
N GLY A 162 22.69 -17.66 -17.43
CA GLY A 162 22.80 -18.82 -16.55
C GLY A 162 22.81 -18.47 -15.06
N GLY A 163 22.47 -17.22 -14.72
CA GLY A 163 22.32 -16.78 -13.35
C GLY A 163 21.18 -17.52 -12.63
N ARG A 164 21.24 -17.51 -11.30
CA ARG A 164 20.23 -18.15 -10.46
C ARG A 164 18.85 -17.47 -10.65
N PRO A 165 17.76 -18.21 -10.91
CA PRO A 165 16.43 -17.65 -11.01
C PRO A 165 16.03 -16.88 -9.74
N VAL A 166 15.27 -15.79 -9.92
CA VAL A 166 14.80 -14.94 -8.82
C VAL A 166 13.28 -14.83 -8.86
N VAL A 167 12.63 -15.28 -7.80
CA VAL A 167 11.20 -15.09 -7.56
C VAL A 167 11.02 -13.79 -6.80
N TRP A 168 10.30 -12.84 -7.35
CA TRP A 168 9.94 -11.60 -6.67
C TRP A 168 8.49 -11.68 -6.21
N ILE A 169 8.27 -11.25 -4.97
CA ILE A 169 6.95 -11.05 -4.35
C ILE A 169 6.74 -9.55 -4.21
N ASP A 170 5.65 -9.04 -4.79
CA ASP A 170 5.25 -7.64 -4.66
C ASP A 170 4.43 -7.42 -3.39
N GLY A 171 5.02 -6.70 -2.45
CA GLY A 171 4.38 -6.35 -1.18
C GLY A 171 3.17 -5.44 -1.28
N ASN A 172 3.03 -4.69 -2.39
CA ASN A 172 1.85 -3.85 -2.61
C ASN A 172 0.61 -4.67 -3.02
N GLN A 173 0.80 -5.91 -3.47
CA GLN A 173 -0.27 -6.76 -4.00
C GLN A 173 -0.47 -8.04 -3.19
N VAL A 174 0.60 -8.57 -2.59
CA VAL A 174 0.55 -9.77 -1.76
C VAL A 174 0.30 -9.36 -0.31
N LEU A 175 -0.98 -9.38 0.08
CA LEU A 175 -1.44 -8.86 1.38
C LEU A 175 -1.40 -9.92 2.50
N ARG A 176 -1.34 -11.21 2.14
CA ARG A 176 -1.39 -12.34 3.09
C ARG A 176 -0.17 -13.22 2.97
N LYS A 177 0.31 -13.74 4.11
CA LYS A 177 1.47 -14.64 4.16
C LYS A 177 1.20 -15.96 3.44
N GLU A 178 -0.05 -16.41 3.43
CA GLU A 178 -0.52 -17.61 2.73
C GLU A 178 -0.34 -17.47 1.22
N ASP A 179 -0.60 -16.28 0.68
CA ASP A 179 -0.44 -16.00 -0.75
C ASP A 179 1.05 -16.02 -1.14
N ALA A 180 1.93 -15.41 -0.32
CA ALA A 180 3.37 -15.50 -0.53
C ALA A 180 3.89 -16.95 -0.52
N LEU A 181 3.38 -17.79 0.40
CA LEU A 181 3.70 -19.22 0.43
C LEU A 181 3.21 -19.95 -0.83
N LYS A 182 1.99 -19.65 -1.29
CA LYS A 182 1.40 -20.20 -2.51
C LYS A 182 2.24 -19.84 -3.74
N TYR A 183 2.64 -18.59 -3.89
CA TYR A 183 3.51 -18.14 -4.99
C TYR A 183 4.88 -18.81 -4.95
N TRP A 184 5.45 -19.01 -3.76
CA TRP A 184 6.71 -19.73 -3.62
C TRP A 184 6.60 -21.21 -4.02
N GLU A 185 5.58 -21.94 -3.59
CA GLU A 185 5.38 -23.35 -3.97
C GLU A 185 5.12 -23.50 -5.48
N ARG A 186 4.36 -22.58 -6.06
CA ARG A 186 4.17 -22.48 -7.52
C ARG A 186 5.50 -22.31 -8.25
N ALA A 187 6.29 -21.30 -7.87
CA ALA A 187 7.60 -21.04 -8.48
C ALA A 187 8.56 -22.23 -8.35
N LYS A 188 8.61 -22.85 -7.16
CA LYS A 188 9.41 -24.04 -6.90
C LYS A 188 8.99 -25.21 -7.78
N SER A 189 7.68 -25.40 -7.99
CA SER A 189 7.16 -26.47 -8.86
C SER A 189 7.52 -26.22 -10.31
N PHE A 190 7.35 -24.99 -10.80
CA PHE A 190 7.75 -24.57 -12.14
C PHE A 190 9.25 -24.81 -12.38
N LEU A 191 10.11 -24.34 -11.46
CA LEU A 191 11.56 -24.45 -11.58
C LEU A 191 12.07 -25.89 -11.42
N LYS A 192 11.37 -26.76 -10.68
CA LYS A 192 11.70 -28.19 -10.57
C LYS A 192 11.20 -29.02 -11.75
N GLY A 193 10.05 -28.67 -12.31
CA GLY A 193 9.43 -29.34 -13.46
C GLY A 193 10.17 -29.12 -14.78
N GLY A 194 11.01 -28.09 -14.86
CA GLY A 194 11.76 -27.68 -16.06
C GLY A 194 12.85 -28.63 -16.57
N LYS A 195 12.82 -29.93 -16.29
CA LYS A 195 13.70 -30.91 -16.98
C LYS A 195 13.20 -31.36 -18.35
N LYS A 196 11.94 -31.08 -18.73
CA LYS A 196 11.46 -31.26 -20.11
C LYS A 196 10.43 -30.20 -20.45
N GLN A 197 10.76 -29.36 -21.43
CA GLN A 197 9.95 -28.26 -21.92
C GLN A 197 8.73 -28.73 -22.76
N THR A 198 8.48 -30.04 -22.87
CA THR A 198 7.47 -30.63 -23.75
C THR A 198 6.20 -31.11 -23.04
N ASP A 199 6.15 -31.14 -21.71
CA ASP A 199 4.98 -31.63 -20.95
C ASP A 199 4.57 -30.63 -19.86
N ILE A 200 4.55 -29.33 -20.19
CA ILE A 200 3.89 -28.34 -19.33
C ILE A 200 2.42 -28.36 -19.72
N PRO A 201 1.50 -28.94 -18.92
CA PRO A 201 0.07 -28.85 -19.20
C PRO A 201 -0.28 -27.36 -19.19
N GLU A 202 -1.06 -26.89 -20.17
CA GLU A 202 -1.53 -25.51 -20.31
C GLU A 202 -1.66 -24.81 -18.96
N LEU A 203 -0.64 -24.02 -18.64
CA LEU A 203 -0.50 -23.35 -17.36
C LEU A 203 -1.41 -22.13 -17.38
N GLN A 204 -2.69 -22.32 -17.05
CA GLN A 204 -3.66 -21.22 -16.83
C GLN A 204 -3.25 -20.24 -15.71
N TRP A 205 -2.10 -20.47 -15.05
CA TRP A 205 -1.61 -19.74 -13.88
C TRP A 205 -0.38 -18.86 -14.17
N TYR A 206 0.16 -18.87 -15.39
CA TYR A 206 1.38 -18.13 -15.70
C TYR A 206 1.28 -17.42 -17.05
N GLU A 207 1.82 -16.21 -17.11
CA GLU A 207 2.04 -15.46 -18.36
C GLU A 207 3.54 -15.28 -18.57
N THR A 208 3.99 -15.30 -19.83
CA THR A 208 5.41 -15.19 -20.17
C THR A 208 5.68 -13.97 -21.04
N GLU A 209 6.59 -13.12 -20.59
CA GLU A 209 7.24 -12.07 -21.37
C GLU A 209 8.75 -12.29 -21.27
N GLU A 210 9.55 -11.91 -22.26
CA GLU A 210 11.00 -12.15 -22.33
C GLU A 210 11.72 -12.25 -20.96
N ALA A 211 12.25 -13.44 -20.66
CA ALA A 211 12.95 -13.81 -19.41
C ALA A 211 12.15 -13.71 -18.08
N LYS A 212 10.88 -13.35 -18.13
CA LYS A 212 9.97 -13.21 -16.98
C LYS A 212 8.78 -14.17 -17.10
N VAL A 213 8.43 -14.79 -15.99
CA VAL A 213 7.23 -15.62 -15.85
C VAL A 213 6.40 -15.06 -14.71
N PHE A 214 5.21 -14.57 -15.01
CA PHE A 214 4.28 -14.04 -14.01
C PHE A 214 3.53 -15.19 -13.32
N ILE A 215 3.27 -15.06 -12.02
CA ILE A 215 2.57 -16.09 -11.24
C ILE A 215 1.20 -15.52 -10.81
N MET A 216 0.11 -16.09 -11.33
CA MET A 216 -1.28 -15.70 -11.04
C MET A 216 -1.89 -16.54 -9.91
#